data_AF-A0A382PF86-F1
#
_entry.id   AF-A0A382PF86-F1
#
_cell.length_a   1.000
_cell.length_b   1.000
_cell.length_c   1.000
_cell.angle_alpha   90.00
_cell.angle_beta   90.00
_cell.angle_gamma   90.00
#
_symmetry.space_group_name_H-M   'P 1'
#
loop_
_entity.id
_entity.type
_entity.pdbx_description
1 polymer ?
#
loop_
_entity_poly.entity_id
_entity_poly.type
_entity_poly.pdbx_seq_one_letter_code
_entity_poly.pdbx_strand_id
1 'polypeptide(L)'
;IQAGSTTQNEELVQLQKEILALQKDIERRQGEQGGAQAKWEATILQDLPANDWQRLFPKEAKANKQTLQILENGLVYASGENPYKDEYHVVYPLAKGKITGFRLEAVRHPKMTHGGLARSDSGNFVLTDLQFKLRNSAVDKLVPLEVASASATFEQGSLKVRNTFDNNPASGWAVWAGKPIDRDHAAAFRLKKSIEVAKGTELEVTLKFNSQHKHHNLGHFRFSSTASPTPSLKSDRDGLIAALQTQPDKRSPSDKKTILEAFAAQDEKLSALRKKQSELEVKVKKTQGSFPKVMVMADMPKPRQTFILDRGLYNQRGKPVTANVPTSLPPLPKTENPNRLDLAR
;
A
#
# COMPACT_ATOMS: atom_id res chain seq x y z
N ILE A 1 25.86 -17.82 3.39
CA ILE A 1 24.90 -18.35 4.40
C ILE A 1 24.76 -17.30 5.48
N GLN A 2 23.57 -17.11 6.06
CA GLN A 2 23.41 -16.28 7.26
C GLN A 2 23.35 -17.23 8.45
N ALA A 3 24.31 -17.11 9.36
CA ALA A 3 24.37 -17.91 10.57
C ALA A 3 24.36 -16.95 11.75
N GLY A 4 23.25 -16.93 12.50
CA GLY A 4 23.21 -16.24 13.78
C GLY A 4 24.12 -16.94 14.79
N SER A 5 24.63 -16.20 15.76
CA SER A 5 25.25 -16.77 16.96
C SER A 5 24.26 -17.69 17.70
N THR A 6 24.77 -18.58 18.55
CA THR A 6 23.95 -19.44 19.41
C THR A 6 22.88 -18.64 20.16
N THR A 7 23.27 -17.51 20.76
CA THR A 7 22.38 -16.60 21.47
C THR A 7 21.31 -15.97 20.58
N GLN A 8 21.65 -15.58 19.35
CA GLN A 8 20.67 -15.02 18.41
C GLN A 8 19.66 -16.07 17.93
N ASN A 9 20.11 -17.32 17.72
CA ASN A 9 19.22 -18.41 17.32
C ASN A 9 18.29 -18.81 18.47
N GLU A 10 18.80 -18.86 19.70
CA GLU A 10 17.99 -19.05 20.92
C GLU A 10 16.97 -17.93 21.10
N GLU A 11 17.37 -16.67 20.87
CA GLU A 11 16.44 -15.52 20.88
C GLU A 11 15.35 -15.67 19.82
N LEU A 12 15.67 -16.09 18.59
CA LEU A 12 14.66 -16.30 17.55
C LEU A 12 13.67 -17.40 17.90
N VAL A 13 14.14 -18.52 18.46
CA VAL A 13 13.27 -19.61 18.91
C VAL A 13 12.33 -19.11 20.01
N GLN A 14 12.85 -18.30 20.93
CA GLN A 14 12.05 -17.72 22.00
C GLN A 14 10.99 -16.73 21.48
N LEU A 15 11.37 -15.83 20.57
CA LEU A 15 10.44 -14.88 19.93
C LEU A 15 9.35 -15.61 19.13
N GLN A 16 9.68 -16.69 18.44
CA GLN A 16 8.71 -17.51 17.70
C GLN A 16 7.71 -18.21 18.63
N LYS A 17 8.19 -18.74 19.77
CA LYS A 17 7.30 -19.31 20.80
C LYS A 17 6.34 -18.27 21.35
N GLU A 18 6.82 -17.05 21.62
CA GLU A 18 5.99 -15.95 22.11
C GLU A 18 4.95 -15.49 21.07
N ILE A 19 5.32 -15.44 19.78
CA ILE A 19 4.37 -15.15 18.69
C ILE A 19 3.28 -16.22 18.60
N LEU A 20 3.65 -17.51 18.67
CA LEU A 20 2.69 -18.61 18.65
C LEU A 20 1.74 -18.59 19.86
N ALA A 21 2.25 -18.22 21.04
CA ALA A 21 1.42 -18.05 22.23
C ALA A 21 0.43 -16.89 22.06
N LEU A 22 0.90 -15.74 21.55
CA LEU A 22 0.04 -14.59 21.26
C LEU A 22 -1.01 -14.90 20.20
N GLN A 23 -0.69 -15.67 19.17
CA GLN A 23 -1.65 -16.12 18.16
C GLN A 23 -2.78 -16.93 18.80
N LYS A 24 -2.46 -17.87 19.68
CA LYS A 24 -3.47 -18.64 20.42
C LYS A 24 -4.32 -17.76 21.35
N ASP A 25 -3.71 -16.77 22.00
CA ASP A 25 -4.45 -15.82 22.85
C ASP A 25 -5.37 -14.90 22.03
N ILE A 26 -4.94 -14.47 20.85
CA ILE A 26 -5.75 -13.72 19.88
C ILE A 26 -6.93 -14.57 19.42
N GLU A 27 -6.70 -15.81 18.99
CA GLU A 27 -7.74 -16.74 18.54
C GLU A 27 -8.75 -17.05 19.66
N ARG A 28 -8.26 -17.30 20.88
CA ARG A 28 -9.11 -17.53 22.06
C ARG A 28 -9.95 -16.30 22.38
N ARG A 29 -9.35 -15.11 22.42
CA ARG A 29 -10.06 -13.86 22.70
C ARG A 29 -11.10 -13.54 21.62
N GLN A 30 -10.79 -13.85 20.36
CA GLN A 30 -11.74 -13.75 19.25
C GLN A 30 -12.90 -14.74 19.39
N GLY A 31 -12.62 -15.97 19.83
CA GLY A 31 -13.65 -16.97 20.14
C GLY A 31 -14.55 -16.59 21.33
N GLU A 32 -13.99 -15.95 22.36
CA GLU A 32 -14.71 -15.45 23.55
C GLU A 32 -15.66 -14.29 23.24
N GLN A 33 -15.47 -13.58 22.11
CA GLN A 33 -16.30 -12.43 21.74
C GLN A 33 -17.72 -12.83 21.27
N GLY A 34 -17.99 -14.09 20.93
CA GLY A 34 -19.35 -14.60 20.66
C GLY A 34 -20.22 -13.69 19.77
N GLY A 35 -21.48 -13.47 20.15
CA GLY A 35 -22.39 -12.54 19.46
C GLY A 35 -22.11 -11.04 19.69
N ALA A 36 -21.02 -10.67 20.39
CA ALA A 36 -20.68 -9.27 20.66
C ALA A 36 -20.30 -8.52 19.38
N GLN A 37 -19.68 -9.20 18.40
CA GLN A 37 -19.46 -8.61 17.08
C GLN A 37 -20.81 -8.26 16.44
N ALA A 38 -21.77 -9.19 16.39
CA ALA A 38 -23.09 -8.94 15.80
C ALA A 38 -23.86 -7.81 16.51
N LYS A 39 -23.78 -7.72 17.84
CA LYS A 39 -24.36 -6.61 18.62
C LYS A 39 -23.67 -5.29 18.32
N TRP A 40 -22.34 -5.29 18.26
CA TRP A 40 -21.54 -4.11 17.89
C TRP A 40 -21.85 -3.66 16.46
N GLU A 41 -21.91 -4.57 15.50
CA GLU A 41 -22.31 -4.28 14.11
C GLU A 41 -23.71 -3.64 14.09
N ALA A 42 -24.67 -4.16 14.85
CA ALA A 42 -26.01 -3.59 14.97
C ALA A 42 -26.00 -2.19 15.60
N THR A 43 -25.20 -1.95 16.64
CA THR A 43 -25.03 -0.62 17.24
C THR A 43 -24.40 0.34 16.24
N ILE A 44 -23.34 -0.06 15.51
CA ILE A 44 -22.73 0.78 14.48
C ILE A 44 -23.72 1.09 13.36
N LEU A 45 -24.56 0.13 12.95
CA LEU A 45 -25.61 0.31 11.94
C LEU A 45 -26.76 1.24 12.42
N GLN A 46 -27.07 1.23 13.72
CA GLN A 46 -28.08 2.11 14.34
C GLN A 46 -27.55 3.53 14.61
N ASP A 47 -26.28 3.65 15.02
CA ASP A 47 -25.57 4.91 15.28
C ASP A 47 -24.87 5.48 14.03
N LEU A 48 -25.16 4.98 12.83
CA LEU A 48 -24.70 5.63 11.61
C LEU A 48 -25.31 7.05 11.61
N PRO A 49 -24.51 8.14 11.71
CA PRO A 49 -24.97 9.36 11.06
C PRO A 49 -25.22 8.93 9.62
N ALA A 50 -26.40 9.26 9.07
CA ALA A 50 -26.67 9.04 7.65
C ALA A 50 -25.39 9.38 6.90
N ASN A 51 -24.75 8.40 6.26
CA ASN A 51 -23.47 8.66 5.63
C ASN A 51 -23.78 9.60 4.47
N ASP A 52 -23.66 10.89 4.69
CA ASP A 52 -24.09 11.93 3.75
C ASP A 52 -23.24 11.88 2.46
N TRP A 53 -22.24 11.00 2.38
CA TRP A 53 -21.40 10.75 1.23
C TRP A 53 -22.01 9.66 0.33
N GLN A 54 -22.49 10.09 -0.83
CA GLN A 54 -22.92 9.22 -1.92
C GLN A 54 -21.76 8.96 -2.88
N ARG A 55 -21.45 7.68 -3.12
CA ARG A 55 -20.37 7.30 -4.02
C ARG A 55 -20.67 7.74 -5.46
N LEU A 56 -19.67 8.28 -6.14
CA LEU A 56 -19.72 8.57 -7.56
C LEU A 56 -19.04 7.45 -8.36
N PHE A 57 -19.64 7.10 -9.49
CA PHE A 57 -19.09 6.11 -10.43
C PHE A 57 -18.64 6.83 -11.69
N PRO A 58 -17.34 6.82 -12.02
CA PRO A 58 -16.87 7.48 -13.22
C PRO A 58 -17.33 6.70 -14.45
N LYS A 59 -17.73 7.42 -15.50
CA LYS A 59 -17.97 6.82 -16.83
C LYS A 59 -16.73 6.87 -17.71
N GLU A 60 -15.80 7.77 -17.41
CA GLU A 60 -14.56 7.99 -18.15
C GLU A 60 -13.45 8.41 -17.20
N ALA A 61 -12.25 7.87 -17.39
CA ALA A 61 -11.04 8.26 -16.68
C ALA A 61 -9.87 8.21 -17.65
N LYS A 62 -9.20 9.35 -17.85
CA LYS A 62 -8.03 9.47 -18.72
C LYS A 62 -6.90 10.17 -17.97
N ALA A 63 -5.67 9.76 -18.22
CA ALA A 63 -4.50 10.53 -17.84
C ALA A 63 -3.71 10.91 -19.10
N ASN A 64 -2.87 11.94 -19.00
CA ASN A 64 -2.09 12.41 -20.14
C ASN A 64 -0.97 11.44 -20.52
N LYS A 65 -0.42 10.69 -19.57
CA LYS A 65 0.74 9.81 -19.81
C LYS A 65 0.54 8.36 -19.40
N GLN A 66 -0.23 8.10 -18.33
CA GLN A 66 -0.43 6.72 -17.85
C GLN A 66 -1.83 6.18 -18.12
N THR A 67 -2.05 4.90 -17.84
CA THR A 67 -3.36 4.27 -18.02
C THR A 67 -4.18 4.41 -16.75
N LEU A 68 -5.42 4.88 -16.86
CA LEU A 68 -6.42 4.83 -15.81
C LEU A 68 -7.48 3.77 -16.13
N GLN A 69 -7.70 2.84 -15.21
CA GLN A 69 -8.75 1.83 -15.29
C GLN A 69 -9.84 2.15 -14.28
N ILE A 70 -11.10 2.13 -14.72
CA ILE A 70 -12.27 2.22 -13.84
C ILE A 70 -12.61 0.81 -13.35
N LEU A 71 -12.76 0.65 -12.04
CA LEU A 71 -13.17 -0.59 -11.39
C LEU A 71 -14.67 -0.56 -11.07
N GLU A 72 -15.30 -1.73 -10.99
CA GLU A 72 -16.75 -1.86 -10.74
C GLU A 72 -17.22 -1.16 -9.46
N ASN A 73 -16.35 -1.04 -8.46
CA ASN A 73 -16.65 -0.40 -7.19
C ASN A 73 -16.50 1.14 -7.22
N GLY A 74 -16.24 1.74 -8.39
CA GLY A 74 -16.07 3.19 -8.58
C GLY A 74 -14.65 3.70 -8.32
N LEU A 75 -13.70 2.82 -7.96
CA LEU A 75 -12.29 3.17 -7.87
C LEU A 75 -11.68 3.34 -9.25
N VAL A 76 -10.74 4.28 -9.35
CA VAL A 76 -9.86 4.48 -10.50
C VAL A 76 -8.48 3.98 -10.11
N TYR A 77 -7.91 3.12 -10.95
CA TYR A 77 -6.60 2.50 -10.75
C TYR A 77 -5.63 2.94 -11.85
N ALA A 78 -4.48 3.49 -11.46
CA ALA A 78 -3.45 3.96 -12.36
C ALA A 78 -2.35 2.91 -12.59
N SER A 79 -1.97 2.70 -13.86
CA SER A 79 -0.99 1.68 -14.27
C SER A 79 -0.31 2.06 -15.59
N GLY A 80 0.44 1.13 -16.19
CA GLY A 80 1.22 1.39 -17.40
C GLY A 80 2.49 2.19 -17.09
N GLU A 81 2.82 3.15 -17.96
CA GLU A 81 3.94 4.09 -17.73
C GLU A 81 3.84 4.72 -16.34
N ASN A 82 4.96 4.90 -15.64
CA ASN A 82 5.02 5.64 -14.38
C ASN A 82 5.65 7.01 -14.61
N PRO A 83 4.89 8.03 -15.04
CA PRO A 83 5.44 9.32 -15.43
C PRO A 83 5.95 10.13 -14.22
N TYR A 84 6.84 11.09 -14.45
CA TYR A 84 7.31 11.99 -13.39
C TYR A 84 6.22 12.92 -12.87
N LYS A 85 5.36 13.39 -13.78
CA LYS A 85 4.22 14.30 -13.57
C LYS A 85 3.11 13.88 -14.51
N ASP A 86 1.87 13.98 -14.06
CA ASP A 86 0.71 13.63 -14.87
C ASP A 86 -0.51 14.50 -14.51
N GLU A 87 -1.51 14.45 -15.38
CA GLU A 87 -2.80 15.11 -15.20
C GLU A 87 -3.90 14.13 -15.56
N TYR A 88 -4.89 14.01 -14.67
CA TYR A 88 -6.02 13.10 -14.80
C TYR A 88 -7.29 13.89 -15.06
N HIS A 89 -8.12 13.38 -15.97
CA HIS A 89 -9.46 13.87 -16.27
C HIS A 89 -10.44 12.73 -16.03
N VAL A 90 -11.35 12.91 -15.07
CA VAL A 90 -12.33 11.88 -14.70
C VAL A 90 -13.72 12.46 -14.78
N VAL A 91 -14.62 11.79 -15.50
CA VAL A 91 -15.99 12.26 -15.74
C VAL A 91 -16.98 11.36 -15.01
N TYR A 92 -17.86 11.99 -14.23
CA TYR A 92 -18.87 11.36 -13.41
C TYR A 92 -20.27 11.82 -13.82
N PRO A 93 -21.18 10.92 -14.19
CA PRO A 93 -22.60 11.22 -14.23
C PRO A 93 -23.08 11.56 -12.81
N LEU A 94 -23.85 12.64 -12.65
CA LEU A 94 -24.42 13.02 -11.37
C LEU A 94 -25.91 12.67 -11.30
N ALA A 95 -26.34 12.13 -10.17
CA ALA A 95 -27.75 11.93 -9.87
C ALA A 95 -28.45 13.26 -9.56
N LYS A 96 -29.75 13.37 -9.89
CA LYS A 96 -30.55 14.55 -9.56
C LYS A 96 -30.54 14.78 -8.05
N GLY A 97 -30.28 16.01 -7.64
CA GLY A 97 -30.30 16.40 -6.23
C GLY A 97 -29.37 17.57 -5.93
N LYS A 98 -29.22 17.86 -4.64
CA LYS A 98 -28.36 18.93 -4.16
C LYS A 98 -26.98 18.38 -3.82
N ILE A 99 -25.93 19.08 -4.24
CA ILE A 99 -24.56 18.78 -3.82
C ILE A 99 -23.93 20.03 -3.18
N THR A 100 -23.33 19.84 -2.03
CA THR A 100 -22.63 20.86 -1.23
C THR A 100 -21.13 20.60 -1.16
N GLY A 101 -20.66 19.39 -1.50
CA GLY A 101 -19.25 19.04 -1.45
C GLY A 101 -18.92 17.71 -2.09
N PHE A 102 -17.62 17.48 -2.23
CA PHE A 102 -17.02 16.26 -2.75
C PHE A 102 -15.99 15.71 -1.78
N ARG A 103 -15.77 14.40 -1.85
CA ARG A 103 -14.75 13.70 -1.10
C ARG A 103 -13.87 12.90 -2.04
N LEU A 104 -12.56 13.09 -1.93
CA LEU A 104 -11.54 12.25 -2.55
C LEU A 104 -11.06 11.23 -1.52
N GLU A 105 -11.03 9.96 -1.89
CA GLU A 105 -10.42 8.89 -1.11
C GLU A 105 -9.24 8.32 -1.88
N ALA A 106 -8.05 8.41 -1.30
CA ALA A 106 -6.84 7.73 -1.74
C ALA A 106 -6.76 6.37 -1.01
N VAL A 107 -6.88 5.29 -1.77
CA VAL A 107 -7.03 3.94 -1.23
C VAL A 107 -5.76 3.13 -1.50
N ARG A 108 -5.23 2.49 -0.47
CA ARG A 108 -4.04 1.64 -0.58
C ARG A 108 -4.29 0.51 -1.58
N HIS A 109 -3.23 0.13 -2.29
CA HIS A 109 -3.33 -0.95 -3.26
C HIS A 109 -2.01 -1.75 -3.32
N PRO A 110 -2.03 -3.11 -3.30
CA PRO A 110 -0.82 -3.94 -3.26
C PRO A 110 0.19 -3.70 -4.40
N LYS A 111 -0.28 -3.23 -5.57
CA LYS A 111 0.56 -2.88 -6.72
C LYS A 111 1.21 -1.49 -6.64
N MET A 112 0.90 -0.71 -5.61
CA MET A 112 1.59 0.55 -5.31
C MET A 112 2.86 0.26 -4.52
N THR A 113 3.79 1.21 -4.47
CA THR A 113 5.05 1.04 -3.73
C THR A 113 4.76 0.77 -2.26
N HIS A 114 5.25 -0.37 -1.76
CA HIS A 114 4.96 -0.90 -0.40
C HIS A 114 3.47 -1.04 -0.06
N GLY A 115 2.61 -1.22 -1.08
CA GLY A 115 1.16 -1.22 -0.89
C GLY A 115 0.59 0.14 -0.48
N GLY A 116 1.28 1.24 -0.82
CA GLY A 116 0.87 2.61 -0.52
C GLY A 116 -0.20 3.16 -1.46
N LEU A 117 -0.17 4.47 -1.70
CA LEU A 117 -1.18 5.21 -2.47
C LEU A 117 -0.71 5.60 -3.89
N ALA A 118 0.58 5.51 -4.15
CA ALA A 118 1.22 5.91 -5.40
C ALA A 118 2.36 4.98 -5.78
N ARG A 119 2.86 5.14 -7.01
CA ARG A 119 4.05 4.44 -7.55
C ARG A 119 5.33 5.26 -7.38
N SER A 120 5.37 6.18 -6.42
CA SER A 120 6.58 6.88 -5.97
C SER A 120 7.46 5.97 -5.13
N ASP A 121 8.70 6.38 -4.87
CA ASP A 121 9.63 5.68 -3.97
C ASP A 121 9.08 5.48 -2.54
N SER A 122 8.32 6.45 -2.05
CA SER A 122 7.70 6.44 -0.71
C SER A 122 6.30 5.84 -0.67
N GLY A 123 5.68 5.59 -1.82
CA GLY A 123 4.25 5.24 -1.93
C GLY A 123 3.29 6.41 -1.64
N ASN A 124 3.80 7.63 -1.51
CA ASN A 124 3.05 8.87 -1.29
C ASN A 124 2.71 9.59 -2.61
N PHE A 125 1.66 10.40 -2.61
CA PHE A 125 1.30 11.28 -3.72
C PHE A 125 1.53 12.75 -3.33
N VAL A 126 1.58 13.64 -4.34
CA VAL A 126 1.55 15.10 -4.15
C VAL A 126 0.55 15.67 -5.14
N LEU A 127 -0.70 15.86 -4.70
CA LEU A 127 -1.77 16.43 -5.50
C LEU A 127 -1.60 17.95 -5.51
N THR A 128 -1.20 18.51 -6.66
CA THR A 128 -0.88 19.95 -6.76
C THR A 128 -2.09 20.79 -7.13
N ASP A 129 -3.05 20.24 -7.87
CA ASP A 129 -4.25 20.97 -8.28
C ASP A 129 -5.43 20.01 -8.41
N LEU A 130 -6.61 20.44 -7.99
CA LEU A 130 -7.87 19.70 -8.05
C LEU A 130 -8.99 20.66 -8.47
N GLN A 131 -9.59 20.37 -9.62
CA GLN A 131 -10.66 21.19 -10.20
C GLN A 131 -11.94 20.37 -10.36
N PHE A 132 -13.06 21.01 -10.10
CA PHE A 132 -14.40 20.47 -10.33
C PHE A 132 -15.10 21.36 -11.35
N LYS A 133 -15.61 20.78 -12.44
CA LYS A 133 -16.38 21.50 -13.46
C LYS A 133 -17.67 20.75 -13.75
N LEU A 134 -18.78 21.46 -13.86
CA LEU A 134 -20.06 20.89 -14.30
C LEU A 134 -20.24 21.05 -15.80
N ARG A 135 -20.77 20.02 -16.42
CA ARG A 135 -21.30 20.05 -17.78
C ARG A 135 -22.80 19.73 -17.71
N ASN A 136 -23.64 20.62 -18.23
CA ASN A 136 -25.08 20.35 -18.34
C ASN A 136 -25.37 19.85 -19.76
N SER A 137 -26.14 18.77 -19.93
CA SER A 137 -26.48 18.27 -21.27
C SER A 137 -27.22 19.30 -22.14
N ALA A 138 -27.91 20.28 -21.54
CA ALA A 138 -28.64 21.31 -22.26
C ALA A 138 -27.73 22.40 -22.85
N VAL A 139 -26.53 22.60 -22.29
CA VAL A 139 -25.56 23.60 -22.72
C VAL A 139 -24.18 22.96 -22.61
N ASP A 140 -23.57 22.57 -23.72
CA ASP A 140 -22.25 21.91 -23.79
C ASP A 140 -21.11 22.87 -23.41
N LYS A 141 -21.15 23.35 -22.16
CA LYS A 141 -20.21 24.28 -21.57
C LYS A 141 -19.82 23.77 -20.19
N LEU A 142 -18.51 23.72 -19.96
CA LEU A 142 -17.95 23.44 -18.64
C LEU A 142 -17.98 24.69 -17.78
N VAL A 143 -18.64 24.59 -16.62
CA VAL A 143 -18.73 25.66 -15.62
C VAL A 143 -17.91 25.26 -14.39
N PRO A 144 -16.87 26.01 -14.01
CA PRO A 144 -16.07 25.69 -12.83
C PRO A 144 -16.85 25.86 -11.54
N LEU A 145 -16.60 24.95 -10.59
CA LEU A 145 -17.13 25.03 -9.23
C LEU A 145 -16.06 25.58 -8.28
N GLU A 146 -16.39 26.65 -7.56
CA GLU A 146 -15.52 27.22 -6.54
C GLU A 146 -15.57 26.38 -5.25
N VAL A 147 -14.40 25.99 -4.75
CA VAL A 147 -14.24 25.36 -3.43
C VAL A 147 -14.05 26.45 -2.37
N ALA A 148 -14.85 26.41 -1.30
CA ALA A 148 -14.74 27.36 -0.19
C ALA A 148 -13.73 26.91 0.89
N SER A 149 -13.67 25.61 1.15
CA SER A 149 -12.79 25.05 2.19
C SER A 149 -12.55 23.57 1.94
N ALA A 150 -11.42 23.05 2.43
CA ALA A 150 -11.16 21.63 2.45
C ALA A 150 -10.57 21.18 3.78
N SER A 151 -10.75 19.90 4.08
CA SER A 151 -10.12 19.19 5.20
C SER A 151 -9.56 17.87 4.72
N ALA A 152 -8.56 17.33 5.41
CA ALA A 152 -7.94 16.04 5.06
C ALA A 152 -7.68 15.22 6.33
N THR A 153 -7.65 13.89 6.17
CA THR A 153 -7.34 12.96 7.29
C THR A 153 -5.89 13.06 7.76
N PHE A 154 -5.01 13.61 6.92
CA PHE A 154 -3.63 13.93 7.25
C PHE A 154 -3.04 14.95 6.27
N GLU A 155 -2.06 15.73 6.71
CA GLU A 155 -1.34 16.70 5.88
C GLU A 155 0.15 16.71 6.23
N GLN A 156 1.01 16.60 5.24
CA GLN A 156 2.46 16.57 5.41
C GLN A 156 3.05 17.99 5.47
N GLY A 157 3.42 18.47 6.66
CA GLY A 157 4.12 19.75 6.80
C GLY A 157 3.36 20.91 6.15
N SER A 158 3.98 21.60 5.18
CA SER A 158 3.38 22.69 4.39
C SER A 158 2.49 22.23 3.23
N LEU A 159 2.46 20.93 2.92
CA LEU A 159 1.64 20.33 1.86
C LEU A 159 0.20 20.09 2.35
N LYS A 160 -0.56 21.18 2.43
CA LYS A 160 -1.91 21.27 2.96
C LYS A 160 -2.97 21.03 1.89
N VAL A 161 -4.10 20.42 2.25
CA VAL A 161 -5.21 20.15 1.32
C VAL A 161 -5.80 21.42 0.70
N ARG A 162 -5.77 22.54 1.45
CA ARG A 162 -6.19 23.85 0.93
C ARG A 162 -5.37 24.31 -0.29
N ASN A 163 -4.15 23.80 -0.45
CA ASN A 163 -3.25 24.19 -1.52
C ASN A 163 -3.62 23.52 -2.86
N THR A 164 -4.53 22.55 -2.89
CA THR A 164 -4.92 21.91 -4.15
C THR A 164 -5.88 22.76 -5.00
N PHE A 165 -6.28 23.93 -4.52
CA PHE A 165 -7.18 24.85 -5.24
C PHE A 165 -6.75 26.32 -5.03
N ASP A 166 -5.45 26.54 -4.84
CA ASP A 166 -4.84 27.88 -4.65
C ASP A 166 -4.26 28.46 -5.96
N ASN A 167 -4.37 27.74 -7.08
CA ASN A 167 -3.79 28.05 -8.39
C ASN A 167 -2.25 28.11 -8.42
N ASN A 168 -1.55 27.51 -7.45
CA ASN A 168 -0.09 27.42 -7.44
C ASN A 168 0.38 25.97 -7.74
N PRO A 169 0.98 25.70 -8.91
CA PRO A 169 1.40 24.34 -9.27
C PRO A 169 2.60 23.81 -8.46
N ALA A 170 3.25 24.66 -7.67
CA ALA A 170 4.36 24.29 -6.80
C ALA A 170 3.93 23.92 -5.37
N SER A 171 2.69 24.24 -4.97
CA SER A 171 2.09 23.78 -3.72
C SER A 171 1.24 22.53 -3.97
N GLY A 172 0.70 21.94 -2.91
CA GLY A 172 -0.18 20.78 -3.03
C GLY A 172 -0.45 20.09 -1.70
N TRP A 173 -1.04 18.91 -1.79
CA TRP A 173 -1.38 18.04 -0.66
C TRP A 173 -0.64 16.72 -0.75
N ALA A 174 -0.08 16.30 0.38
CA ALA A 174 0.63 15.04 0.53
C ALA A 174 0.42 14.46 1.93
N VAL A 175 0.65 13.16 2.09
CA VAL A 175 0.26 12.43 3.31
C VAL A 175 1.37 11.64 3.98
N TRP A 176 2.63 11.87 3.61
CA TRP A 176 3.74 11.13 4.19
C TRP A 176 4.05 11.57 5.62
N ALA A 177 4.08 10.62 6.55
CA ALA A 177 4.22 10.85 7.98
C ALA A 177 5.58 10.39 8.55
N GLY A 178 6.64 10.34 7.73
CA GLY A 178 7.94 9.82 8.18
C GLY A 178 8.07 8.29 8.15
N LYS A 179 7.03 7.57 7.72
CA LYS A 179 6.95 6.11 7.68
C LYS A 179 6.25 5.64 6.40
N PRO A 180 6.38 4.35 6.02
CA PRO A 180 5.60 3.78 4.93
C PRO A 180 4.10 4.04 5.11
N ILE A 181 3.39 4.33 4.02
CA ILE A 181 1.94 4.57 4.06
C ILE A 181 1.22 3.30 4.49
N ASP A 182 0.57 3.35 5.65
CA ASP A 182 -0.06 2.21 6.32
C ASP A 182 -1.59 2.30 6.38
N ARG A 183 -2.18 3.38 5.89
CA ARG A 183 -3.65 3.56 5.82
C ARG A 183 -4.09 4.32 4.58
N ASP A 184 -5.39 4.23 4.31
CA ASP A 184 -6.08 5.08 3.35
C ASP A 184 -6.14 6.53 3.87
N HIS A 185 -6.23 7.47 2.94
CA HIS A 185 -6.35 8.88 3.25
C HIS A 185 -7.50 9.51 2.47
N ALA A 186 -8.11 10.55 3.02
CA ALA A 186 -9.22 11.22 2.37
C ALA A 186 -9.14 12.74 2.54
N ALA A 187 -9.78 13.44 1.61
CA ALA A 187 -9.98 14.87 1.64
C ALA A 187 -11.44 15.20 1.32
N ALA A 188 -12.05 16.11 2.09
CA ALA A 188 -13.38 16.64 1.83
C ALA A 188 -13.27 18.10 1.38
N PHE A 189 -13.96 18.43 0.30
CA PHE A 189 -14.00 19.73 -0.34
C PHE A 189 -15.42 20.27 -0.27
N ARG A 190 -15.61 21.38 0.43
CA ARG A 190 -16.91 22.08 0.53
C ARG A 190 -16.98 23.13 -0.57
N LEU A 191 -18.04 23.08 -1.37
CA LEU A 191 -18.29 24.08 -2.39
C LEU A 191 -18.69 25.42 -1.77
N LYS A 192 -18.33 26.51 -2.44
CA LYS A 192 -18.73 27.86 -2.05
C LYS A 192 -20.21 28.13 -2.28
N LYS A 193 -20.78 27.50 -3.31
CA LYS A 193 -22.22 27.48 -3.59
C LYS A 193 -22.68 26.05 -3.75
N SER A 194 -23.79 25.68 -3.12
CA SER A 194 -24.43 24.39 -3.40
C SER A 194 -24.92 24.38 -4.84
N ILE A 195 -24.85 23.21 -5.47
CA ILE A 195 -25.33 23.00 -6.83
C ILE A 195 -26.63 22.19 -6.80
N GLU A 196 -27.57 22.56 -7.65
CA GLU A 196 -28.75 21.76 -7.96
C GLU A 196 -28.48 21.01 -9.26
N VAL A 197 -28.41 19.68 -9.17
CA VAL A 197 -28.05 18.80 -10.28
C VAL A 197 -29.31 18.46 -11.06
N ALA A 198 -29.37 18.92 -12.31
CA ALA A 198 -30.39 18.52 -13.27
C ALA A 198 -30.07 17.14 -13.88
N LYS A 199 -31.09 16.45 -14.42
CA LYS A 199 -30.90 15.18 -15.13
C LYS A 199 -29.92 15.36 -16.30
N GLY A 200 -28.93 14.45 -16.42
CA GLY A 200 -27.90 14.50 -17.46
C GLY A 200 -26.69 15.36 -17.13
N THR A 201 -26.66 16.01 -15.96
CA THR A 201 -25.47 16.77 -15.55
C THR A 201 -24.29 15.83 -15.28
N GLU A 202 -23.12 16.24 -15.74
CA GLU A 202 -21.85 15.54 -15.52
C GLU A 202 -20.89 16.43 -14.74
N LEU A 203 -20.09 15.78 -13.90
CA LEU A 203 -18.96 16.39 -13.21
C LEU A 203 -17.67 15.93 -13.90
N GLU A 204 -16.88 16.88 -14.34
CA GLU A 204 -15.51 16.66 -14.77
C GLU A 204 -14.57 17.07 -13.63
N VAL A 205 -13.74 16.12 -13.20
CA VAL A 205 -12.73 16.32 -12.15
C VAL A 205 -11.35 16.26 -12.79
N THR A 206 -10.56 17.31 -12.60
CA THR A 206 -9.17 17.35 -13.04
C THR A 206 -8.25 17.25 -11.82
N LEU A 207 -7.35 16.26 -11.81
CA LEU A 207 -6.30 16.11 -10.79
C LEU A 207 -4.95 16.33 -11.44
N LYS A 208 -4.14 17.25 -10.92
CA LYS A 208 -2.78 17.51 -11.44
C LYS A 208 -1.72 17.13 -10.43
N PHE A 209 -0.65 16.52 -10.92
CA PHE A 209 0.51 16.08 -10.13
C PHE A 209 1.78 16.73 -10.70
N ASN A 210 2.01 17.99 -10.33
CA ASN A 210 3.10 18.81 -10.86
C ASN A 210 4.34 18.89 -9.95
N SER A 211 4.39 18.07 -8.92
CA SER A 211 5.45 18.04 -7.91
C SER A 211 6.85 17.91 -8.52
N GLN A 212 7.84 18.56 -7.90
CA GLN A 212 9.25 18.32 -8.21
C GLN A 212 9.69 16.89 -7.88
N HIS A 213 8.99 16.21 -6.97
CA HIS A 213 9.25 14.82 -6.61
C HIS A 213 8.61 13.90 -7.64
N LYS A 214 9.45 13.17 -8.37
CA LYS A 214 9.04 12.28 -9.46
C LYS A 214 8.06 11.20 -8.98
N HIS A 215 7.13 10.81 -9.85
CA HIS A 215 6.24 9.65 -9.67
C HIS A 215 5.21 9.78 -8.53
N HIS A 216 5.06 10.95 -7.93
CA HIS A 216 4.10 11.22 -6.86
C HIS A 216 2.67 11.44 -7.40
N ASN A 217 2.26 10.61 -8.36
CA ASN A 217 0.93 10.62 -8.95
C ASN A 217 0.03 9.62 -8.20
N LEU A 218 -1.18 10.03 -7.84
CA LEU A 218 -2.11 9.18 -7.10
C LEU A 218 -2.46 7.92 -7.91
N GLY A 219 -2.38 6.75 -7.29
CA GLY A 219 -2.44 5.47 -7.98
C GLY A 219 -3.77 4.73 -7.87
N HIS A 220 -4.54 4.96 -6.81
CA HIS A 220 -5.80 4.26 -6.59
C HIS A 220 -6.74 5.12 -5.73
N PHE A 221 -7.88 5.53 -6.31
CA PHE A 221 -8.73 6.54 -5.68
C PHE A 221 -10.18 6.50 -6.13
N ARG A 222 -11.09 7.13 -5.37
CA ARG A 222 -12.49 7.35 -5.77
C ARG A 222 -13.00 8.71 -5.29
N PHE A 223 -14.13 9.13 -5.86
CA PHE A 223 -14.87 10.29 -5.40
C PHE A 223 -16.26 9.94 -4.88
N SER A 224 -16.72 10.73 -3.92
CA SER A 224 -18.10 10.75 -3.41
C SER A 224 -18.61 12.19 -3.35
N SER A 225 -19.93 12.40 -3.37
CA SER A 225 -20.60 13.70 -3.21
C SER A 225 -21.46 13.73 -1.95
N THR A 226 -21.78 14.91 -1.45
CA THR A 226 -22.69 15.07 -0.30
C THR A 226 -23.65 16.24 -0.48
N ALA A 227 -24.81 16.16 0.18
CA ALA A 227 -25.75 17.27 0.35
C ALA A 227 -25.61 17.98 1.71
N SER A 228 -24.72 17.48 2.59
CA SER A 228 -24.52 18.00 3.94
C SER A 228 -23.99 19.43 3.92
N PRO A 229 -24.58 20.40 4.64
CA PRO A 229 -24.11 21.78 4.65
C PRO A 229 -22.69 21.92 5.25
N THR A 230 -22.29 20.96 6.09
CA THR A 230 -20.97 20.89 6.73
C THR A 230 -20.32 19.53 6.45
N PRO A 231 -19.79 19.31 5.23
CA PRO A 231 -19.11 18.06 4.89
C PRO A 231 -17.98 17.76 5.88
N SER A 232 -18.06 16.63 6.57
CA SER A 232 -17.09 16.22 7.58
C SER A 232 -16.38 14.93 7.18
N LEU A 233 -15.09 14.85 7.48
CA LEU A 233 -14.28 13.63 7.36
C LEU A 233 -14.33 12.74 8.61
N LYS A 234 -15.08 13.13 9.66
CA LYS A 234 -15.16 12.38 10.94
C LYS A 234 -15.75 10.96 10.84
N SER A 235 -16.03 10.45 9.64
CA SER A 235 -16.23 9.02 9.43
C SER A 235 -14.90 8.40 9.05
N ASP A 236 -14.08 8.03 10.04
CA ASP A 236 -12.93 7.12 9.84
C ASP A 236 -13.41 5.67 9.53
N ARG A 237 -14.70 5.52 9.21
CA ARG A 237 -15.44 4.28 9.18
C ARG A 237 -16.00 3.95 7.80
N ASP A 238 -15.78 4.70 6.71
CA ASP A 238 -16.54 4.42 5.46
C ASP A 238 -16.25 3.06 4.82
N GLY A 239 -15.03 2.55 4.97
CA GLY A 239 -14.72 1.16 4.61
C GLY A 239 -15.48 0.17 5.49
N LEU A 240 -15.55 0.43 6.79
CA LEU A 240 -16.35 -0.34 7.75
C LEU A 240 -17.85 -0.26 7.46
N ILE A 241 -18.39 0.94 7.20
CA ILE A 241 -19.81 1.19 6.93
C ILE A 241 -20.20 0.49 5.63
N ALA A 242 -19.40 0.60 4.56
CA ALA A 242 -19.65 -0.10 3.30
C ALA A 242 -19.63 -1.64 3.48
N ALA A 243 -18.68 -2.16 4.27
CA ALA A 243 -18.61 -3.57 4.62
C ALA A 243 -19.83 -4.04 5.44
N LEU A 244 -20.28 -3.22 6.41
CA LEU A 244 -21.44 -3.50 7.25
C LEU A 244 -22.77 -3.41 6.50
N GLN A 245 -22.88 -2.53 5.50
CA GLN A 245 -24.06 -2.39 4.63
C GLN A 245 -24.26 -3.58 3.68
N THR A 246 -23.21 -4.35 3.40
CA THR A 246 -23.32 -5.60 2.65
C THR A 246 -23.93 -6.68 3.55
N GLN A 247 -24.97 -7.36 3.07
CA GLN A 247 -25.64 -8.45 3.79
C GLN A 247 -24.60 -9.47 4.30
N PRO A 248 -24.70 -9.95 5.55
CA PRO A 248 -23.68 -10.81 6.18
C PRO A 248 -23.21 -11.97 5.29
N ASP A 249 -24.14 -12.61 4.59
CA ASP A 249 -23.89 -13.79 3.74
C ASP A 249 -23.21 -13.44 2.41
N LYS A 250 -23.21 -12.17 2.02
CA LYS A 250 -22.64 -11.66 0.75
C LYS A 250 -21.34 -10.88 0.94
N ARG A 251 -20.84 -10.73 2.17
CA ARG A 251 -19.60 -10.00 2.47
C ARG A 251 -18.38 -10.69 1.88
N SER A 252 -17.56 -9.94 1.15
CA SER A 252 -16.29 -10.43 0.62
C SER A 252 -15.30 -10.76 1.74
N PRO A 253 -14.23 -11.54 1.47
CA PRO A 253 -13.14 -11.74 2.43
C PRO A 253 -12.52 -10.42 2.93
N SER A 254 -12.49 -9.40 2.07
CA SER A 254 -11.99 -8.06 2.42
C SER A 254 -12.94 -7.33 3.38
N ASP A 255 -14.25 -7.43 3.18
CA ASP A 255 -15.26 -6.83 4.06
C ASP A 255 -15.21 -7.48 5.45
N LYS A 256 -15.12 -8.82 5.49
CA LYS A 256 -14.99 -9.58 6.74
C LYS A 256 -13.74 -9.18 7.51
N LYS A 257 -12.61 -9.03 6.83
CA LYS A 257 -11.35 -8.55 7.43
C LYS A 257 -11.47 -7.13 7.97
N THR A 258 -12.06 -6.21 7.20
CA THR A 258 -12.25 -4.80 7.59
C THR A 258 -13.10 -4.69 8.86
N ILE A 259 -14.21 -5.44 8.92
CA ILE A 259 -15.11 -5.50 10.08
C ILE A 259 -14.37 -6.05 11.29
N LEU A 260 -13.63 -7.15 11.13
CA LEU A 260 -12.90 -7.81 12.20
C LEU A 260 -11.74 -6.95 12.74
N GLU A 261 -11.05 -6.20 11.89
CA GLU A 261 -10.00 -5.25 12.30
C GLU A 261 -10.59 -4.06 13.06
N ALA A 262 -11.70 -3.51 12.58
CA ALA A 262 -12.38 -2.40 13.25
C ALA A 262 -13.01 -2.80 14.59
N PHE A 263 -13.60 -4.00 14.66
CA PHE A 263 -14.13 -4.56 15.91
C PHE A 263 -13.01 -4.82 16.91
N ALA A 264 -11.89 -5.41 16.45
CA ALA A 264 -10.73 -5.66 17.29
C ALA A 264 -10.08 -4.40 17.86
N ALA A 265 -10.21 -3.26 17.17
CA ALA A 265 -9.70 -1.98 17.64
C ALA A 265 -10.46 -1.42 18.85
N GLN A 266 -11.69 -1.90 19.14
CA GLN A 266 -12.43 -1.53 20.35
C GLN A 266 -12.07 -2.37 21.58
N ASP A 267 -11.49 -3.56 21.36
CA ASP A 267 -11.02 -4.40 22.44
C ASP A 267 -9.57 -4.02 22.75
N GLU A 268 -9.37 -3.18 23.76
CA GLU A 268 -8.04 -2.73 24.19
C GLU A 268 -7.09 -3.91 24.46
N LYS A 269 -7.61 -5.05 24.93
CA LYS A 269 -6.80 -6.25 25.18
C LYS A 269 -6.40 -6.92 23.87
N LEU A 270 -7.32 -7.05 22.90
CA LEU A 270 -7.01 -7.62 21.59
C LEU A 270 -6.06 -6.72 20.77
N SER A 271 -6.28 -5.40 20.84
CA SER A 271 -5.40 -4.39 20.25
C SER A 271 -4.00 -4.46 20.86
N ALA A 272 -3.89 -4.59 22.19
CA ALA A 272 -2.61 -4.79 22.88
C ALA A 272 -1.91 -6.10 22.48
N LEU A 273 -2.66 -7.21 22.36
CA LEU A 273 -2.12 -8.50 21.91
C LEU A 273 -1.57 -8.43 20.48
N ARG A 274 -2.31 -7.81 19.55
CA ARG A 274 -1.87 -7.63 18.15
C ARG A 274 -0.69 -6.67 18.03
N LYS A 275 -0.68 -5.59 18.81
CA LYS A 275 0.46 -4.66 18.89
C LYS A 275 1.70 -5.41 19.35
N LYS A 276 1.58 -6.20 20.41
CA LYS A 276 2.68 -7.03 20.95
C LYS A 276 3.15 -8.08 19.94
N GLN A 277 2.23 -8.73 19.21
CA GLN A 277 2.58 -9.66 18.13
C GLN A 277 3.40 -8.96 17.05
N SER A 278 2.95 -7.79 16.58
CA SER A 278 3.64 -7.00 15.56
C SER A 278 5.02 -6.54 16.02
N GLU A 279 5.16 -6.11 17.28
CA GLU A 279 6.45 -5.74 17.89
C GLU A 279 7.42 -6.93 17.91
N LEU A 280 6.95 -8.14 18.26
CA LEU A 280 7.78 -9.35 18.24
C LEU A 280 8.16 -9.78 16.82
N GLU A 281 7.26 -9.66 15.84
CA GLU A 281 7.57 -9.93 14.43
C GLU A 281 8.62 -8.96 13.87
N VAL A 282 8.55 -7.67 14.26
CA VAL A 282 9.60 -6.69 13.94
C VAL A 282 10.91 -7.08 14.60
N LYS A 283 10.88 -7.55 15.85
CA LYS A 283 12.08 -8.00 16.57
C LYS A 283 12.70 -9.24 15.91
N VAL A 284 11.91 -10.21 15.47
CA VAL A 284 12.37 -11.36 14.67
C VAL A 284 13.08 -10.88 13.40
N LYS A 285 12.46 -9.99 12.62
CA LYS A 285 13.06 -9.44 11.40
C LYS A 285 14.37 -8.70 11.68
N LYS A 286 14.42 -7.94 12.78
CA LYS A 286 15.62 -7.20 13.20
C LYS A 286 16.74 -8.16 13.61
N THR A 287 16.44 -9.19 14.40
CA THR A 287 17.41 -10.20 14.84
C THR A 287 17.93 -10.99 13.64
N GLN A 288 17.07 -11.45 12.73
CA GLN A 288 17.49 -12.10 11.47
C GLN A 288 18.34 -11.15 10.59
N GLY A 289 17.95 -9.88 10.50
CA GLY A 289 18.69 -8.87 9.75
C GLY A 289 20.08 -8.55 10.33
N SER A 290 20.30 -8.83 11.61
CA SER A 290 21.59 -8.65 12.29
C SER A 290 22.58 -9.81 12.07
N PHE A 291 22.18 -10.86 11.35
CA PHE A 291 23.05 -12.01 11.14
C PHE A 291 24.24 -11.62 10.27
N PRO A 292 25.47 -11.94 10.69
CA PRO A 292 26.64 -11.71 9.85
C PRO A 292 26.48 -12.54 8.57
N LYS A 293 26.60 -11.85 7.43
CA LYS A 293 26.64 -12.52 6.15
C LYS A 293 28.01 -13.17 6.01
N VAL A 294 28.06 -14.50 6.14
CA VAL A 294 29.28 -15.24 5.91
C VAL A 294 29.31 -15.78 4.48
N MET A 295 30.40 -15.46 3.79
CA MET A 295 30.76 -16.15 2.56
C MET A 295 31.30 -17.52 2.94
N VAL A 296 30.65 -18.56 2.48
CA VAL A 296 31.18 -19.92 2.61
C VAL A 296 31.83 -20.24 1.29
N MET A 297 33.12 -20.58 1.33
CA MET A 297 33.81 -21.11 0.15
C MET A 297 33.22 -22.49 -0.15
N ALA A 298 32.37 -22.54 -1.17
CA ALA A 298 31.79 -23.75 -1.70
C ALA A 298 32.39 -24.01 -3.08
N ASP A 299 32.64 -25.27 -3.39
CA ASP A 299 33.07 -25.66 -4.73
C ASP A 299 31.94 -25.36 -5.73
N MET A 300 32.32 -24.90 -6.92
CA MET A 300 31.35 -24.65 -7.98
C MET A 300 30.68 -25.97 -8.39
N PRO A 301 29.35 -25.99 -8.64
CA PRO A 301 28.65 -27.20 -9.12
C PRO A 301 29.29 -27.79 -10.38
N LYS A 302 29.91 -26.93 -11.20
CA LYS A 302 30.77 -27.32 -12.32
C LYS A 302 32.17 -26.74 -12.08
N PRO A 303 33.19 -27.58 -11.78
CA PRO A 303 34.56 -27.11 -11.59
C PRO A 303 35.10 -26.38 -12.82
N ARG A 304 35.88 -25.32 -12.60
CA ARG A 304 36.61 -24.66 -13.69
C ARG A 304 37.75 -25.56 -14.16
N GLN A 305 37.92 -25.68 -15.46
CA GLN A 305 39.05 -26.41 -16.01
C GLN A 305 40.35 -25.67 -15.70
N THR A 306 41.30 -26.38 -15.09
CA THR A 306 42.61 -25.86 -14.69
C THR A 306 43.70 -26.56 -15.50
N PHE A 307 44.81 -25.88 -15.77
CA PHE A 307 45.88 -26.39 -16.64
C PHE A 307 47.24 -26.13 -15.99
N ILE A 308 48.22 -26.99 -16.28
CA ILE A 308 49.64 -26.69 -16.03
C ILE A 308 50.02 -25.53 -16.96
N LEU A 309 50.58 -24.46 -16.41
CA LEU A 309 51.03 -23.31 -17.20
C LEU A 309 52.48 -23.52 -17.65
N ASP A 310 52.79 -23.22 -18.91
CA ASP A 310 54.17 -23.24 -19.38
C ASP A 310 54.94 -22.09 -18.72
N ARG A 311 55.91 -22.44 -17.87
CA ARG A 311 56.70 -21.49 -17.06
C ARG A 311 55.87 -20.44 -16.29
N GLY A 312 54.63 -20.78 -15.91
CA GLY A 312 53.75 -19.88 -15.17
C GLY A 312 53.04 -18.80 -16.01
N LEU A 313 53.16 -18.83 -17.35
CA LEU A 313 52.49 -17.87 -18.22
C LEU A 313 50.99 -18.19 -18.36
N TYR A 314 50.12 -17.29 -17.87
CA TYR A 314 48.67 -17.48 -17.79
C TYR A 314 47.98 -17.69 -19.15
N ASN A 315 48.60 -17.23 -20.24
CA ASN A 315 48.12 -17.37 -21.62
C ASN A 315 48.67 -18.61 -22.32
N GLN A 316 49.58 -19.37 -21.70
CA GLN A 316 50.16 -20.59 -22.26
C GLN A 316 49.73 -21.80 -21.41
N ARG A 317 48.55 -22.32 -21.72
CA ARG A 317 47.95 -23.47 -21.04
C ARG A 317 48.46 -24.77 -21.64
N GLY A 318 49.03 -25.62 -20.79
CA GLY A 318 49.45 -26.98 -21.09
C GLY A 318 48.36 -28.02 -20.75
N LYS A 319 48.76 -29.14 -20.14
CA LYS A 319 47.84 -30.26 -19.85
C LYS A 319 46.78 -29.86 -18.80
N PRO A 320 45.52 -30.29 -18.97
CA PRO A 320 44.51 -30.09 -17.94
C PRO A 320 44.86 -30.90 -16.69
N VAL A 321 44.53 -30.34 -15.53
CA VAL A 321 44.72 -30.99 -14.23
C VAL A 321 43.41 -31.03 -13.46
N THR A 322 43.25 -32.09 -12.69
CA THR A 322 42.14 -32.30 -11.76
C THR A 322 42.67 -32.30 -10.33
N ALA A 323 41.77 -32.26 -9.35
CA ALA A 323 42.14 -32.36 -7.95
C ALA A 323 42.86 -33.70 -7.69
N ASN A 324 44.10 -33.63 -7.19
CA ASN A 324 44.90 -34.77 -6.77
C ASN A 324 46.07 -34.29 -5.90
N VAL A 325 46.88 -35.21 -5.40
CA VAL A 325 48.09 -34.94 -4.62
C VAL A 325 49.36 -35.13 -5.46
N PRO A 326 50.46 -34.40 -5.16
CA PRO A 326 51.78 -34.71 -5.71
C PRO A 326 52.19 -36.15 -5.40
N THR A 327 52.96 -36.78 -6.31
CA THR A 327 53.42 -38.16 -6.15
C THR A 327 54.29 -38.39 -4.91
N SER A 328 54.86 -37.33 -4.33
CA SER A 328 55.61 -37.38 -3.07
C SER A 328 54.73 -37.53 -1.82
N LEU A 329 53.41 -37.38 -1.94
CA LEU A 329 52.45 -37.59 -0.85
C LEU A 329 51.72 -38.93 -1.01
N PRO A 330 51.21 -39.51 0.09
CA PRO A 330 50.36 -40.71 0.02
C PRO A 330 49.16 -40.49 -0.91
N PRO A 331 48.75 -41.52 -1.68
CA PRO A 331 47.62 -41.39 -2.59
C PRO A 331 46.32 -41.13 -1.84
N LEU A 332 45.42 -40.32 -2.42
CA LEU A 332 44.08 -40.08 -1.87
C LEU A 332 43.23 -41.36 -1.89
N PRO A 333 42.22 -41.48 -0.99
CA PRO A 333 41.22 -42.54 -1.05
C PRO A 333 40.55 -42.59 -2.43
N LYS A 334 40.17 -43.79 -2.91
CA LYS A 334 39.49 -43.95 -4.19
C LYS A 334 38.08 -43.33 -4.12
N THR A 335 37.90 -42.18 -4.74
CA THR A 335 36.63 -41.44 -4.88
C THR A 335 36.48 -40.93 -6.31
N GLU A 336 35.24 -40.83 -6.80
CA GLU A 336 34.96 -40.34 -8.16
C GLU A 336 35.29 -38.86 -8.35
N ASN A 337 35.22 -38.05 -7.27
CA ASN A 337 35.46 -36.60 -7.31
C ASN A 337 36.26 -36.15 -6.08
N PRO A 338 37.59 -36.32 -6.08
CA PRO A 338 38.43 -35.92 -4.95
C PRO A 338 38.35 -34.41 -4.69
N ASN A 339 38.22 -34.03 -3.42
CA ASN A 339 38.17 -32.66 -2.97
C ASN A 339 39.07 -32.45 -1.74
N ARG A 340 39.11 -31.21 -1.22
CA ARG A 340 39.98 -30.84 -0.10
C ARG A 340 39.73 -31.62 1.20
N LEU A 341 38.53 -32.15 1.41
CA LEU A 341 38.22 -32.97 2.59
C LEU A 341 38.82 -34.36 2.48
N ASP A 342 39.03 -34.88 1.27
CA ASP A 342 39.65 -36.18 1.04
C ASP A 342 41.16 -36.16 1.34
N LEU A 343 41.79 -34.98 1.27
CA LEU A 343 43.18 -34.76 1.71
C LEU A 343 43.30 -34.68 3.25
N ALA A 344 42.24 -34.25 3.94
CA ALA A 344 42.26 -33.98 5.38
C ALA A 344 41.91 -35.21 6.24
N ARG A 345 41.65 -36.35 5.62
CA ARG A 345 41.31 -37.64 6.25
C ARG A 345 42.52 -38.56 6.24
#